data_AF-A0A2V8T285-F1
#
_entry.id   AF-A0A2V8T285-F1
#
_cell.length_a   1.000
_cell.length_b   1.000
_cell.length_c   1.000
_cell.angle_alpha   90.00
_cell.angle_beta   90.00
_cell.angle_gamma   90.00
#
_symmetry.space_group_name_H-M   'P 1'
#
loop_
_entity.id
_entity.type
_entity.pdbx_description
1 polymer ?
#
loop_
_entity_poly.entity_id
_entity_poly.type
_entity_poly.pdbx_seq_one_letter_code
_entity_poly.pdbx_strand_id
1 'polypeptide(L)'
;VKIASLDTNRVLFEEDADKWMQPASNMKLYTVAAALDRLGPDYHFVTSVYAPARPDASGTIHGDLTVYGRGDPSYATRFNPAGDTDYYRAVGELAANIAGAGVRRVEGDLVGDESYFGGPALGAGWEWDDLQWWYGAEVSALTVNDNSVDLTIKPGARVGDPCVITIGPATPLVTIIDRTRTEVRGATRELSVNRPLGQNTIEIRGTMPVDDRGLTESVAVSRPALLFTTMLRTALE
;
A
#
# COMPACT_ATOMS: atom_id res chain seq x y z
N VAL A 1 -2.93 33.99 5.35
CA VAL A 1 -4.38 33.69 5.29
C VAL A 1 -5.04 34.59 4.26
N LYS A 2 -5.96 34.05 3.44
CA LYS A 2 -6.79 34.81 2.51
C LYS A 2 -8.20 34.24 2.49
N ILE A 3 -9.20 35.09 2.67
CA ILE A 3 -10.62 34.72 2.65
C ILE A 3 -11.30 35.55 1.56
N ALA A 4 -11.97 34.90 0.63
CA ALA A 4 -12.66 35.56 -0.48
C ALA A 4 -14.10 35.04 -0.62
N SER A 5 -15.01 35.93 -1.05
CA SER A 5 -16.35 35.56 -1.48
C SER A 5 -16.28 34.89 -2.86
N LEU A 6 -16.88 33.71 -3.00
CA LEU A 6 -16.94 33.00 -4.29
C LEU A 6 -17.93 33.66 -5.27
N ASP A 7 -18.99 34.31 -4.76
CA ASP A 7 -20.00 34.96 -5.60
C ASP A 7 -19.49 36.26 -6.23
N THR A 8 -18.67 37.01 -5.48
CA THR A 8 -18.23 38.36 -5.87
C THR A 8 -16.75 38.44 -6.20
N ASN A 9 -15.97 37.38 -5.96
CA ASN A 9 -14.51 37.35 -5.99
C ASN A 9 -13.83 38.42 -5.11
N ARG A 10 -14.57 39.02 -4.17
CA ARG A 10 -14.04 40.04 -3.25
C ARG A 10 -13.25 39.39 -2.12
N VAL A 11 -12.03 39.86 -1.88
CA VAL A 11 -11.27 39.54 -0.66
C VAL A 11 -11.97 40.18 0.54
N LEU A 12 -12.33 39.36 1.50
CA LEU A 12 -12.99 39.77 2.74
C LEU A 12 -11.98 39.99 3.86
N PHE A 13 -10.88 39.24 3.85
CA PHE A 13 -9.80 39.30 4.82
C PHE A 13 -8.51 38.73 4.24
N GLU A 14 -7.37 39.32 4.61
CA GLU A 14 -6.05 38.78 4.29
C GLU A 14 -5.02 39.14 5.37
N GLU A 15 -4.06 38.25 5.57
CA GLU A 15 -2.92 38.40 6.49
C GLU A 15 -1.75 37.60 5.91
N ASP A 16 -0.60 38.22 5.64
CA ASP A 16 0.57 37.57 5.02
C ASP A 16 0.21 36.74 3.76
N ALA A 17 -0.79 37.17 2.96
CA ALA A 17 -1.32 36.35 1.87
C ALA A 17 -0.31 36.04 0.75
N ASP A 18 0.70 36.89 0.57
CA ASP A 18 1.77 36.73 -0.43
C ASP A 18 3.04 36.09 0.14
N LYS A 19 3.05 35.73 1.43
CA LYS A 19 4.19 35.08 2.09
C LYS A 19 4.23 33.60 1.70
N TRP A 20 5.40 33.13 1.27
CA TRP A 20 5.59 31.70 0.97
C TRP A 20 5.55 30.88 2.26
N MET A 21 4.82 29.77 2.22
CA MET A 21 4.66 28.83 3.33
C MET A 21 4.68 27.39 2.80
N GLN A 22 5.01 26.43 3.66
CA GLN A 22 4.83 25.01 3.33
C GLN A 22 3.33 24.67 3.37
N PRO A 23 2.72 24.25 2.25
CA PRO A 23 1.28 24.00 2.21
C PRO A 23 0.87 22.69 2.89
N ALA A 24 1.83 21.82 3.22
CA ALA A 24 1.56 20.44 3.64
C ALA A 24 0.56 19.76 2.68
N SER A 25 -0.42 19.04 3.21
CA SER A 25 -1.44 18.36 2.39
C SER A 25 -2.35 19.30 1.59
N ASN A 26 -2.33 20.63 1.82
CA ASN A 26 -3.04 21.56 0.94
C ASN A 26 -2.48 21.57 -0.49
N MET A 27 -1.24 21.09 -0.68
CA MET A 27 -0.68 20.89 -2.03
C MET A 27 -1.56 19.98 -2.90
N LYS A 28 -2.29 19.04 -2.28
CA LYS A 28 -3.19 18.10 -2.99
C LYS A 28 -4.28 18.83 -3.77
N LEU A 29 -4.69 20.04 -3.38
CA LEU A 29 -5.65 20.85 -4.14
C LEU A 29 -5.14 21.16 -5.55
N TYR A 30 -3.85 21.51 -5.69
CA TYR A 30 -3.24 21.78 -6.99
C TYR A 30 -3.08 20.49 -7.80
N THR A 31 -2.65 19.40 -7.16
CA THR A 31 -2.49 18.10 -7.83
C THR A 31 -3.83 17.60 -8.38
N VAL A 32 -4.91 17.68 -7.60
CA VAL A 32 -6.24 17.24 -8.03
C VAL A 32 -6.78 18.14 -9.13
N ALA A 33 -6.62 19.47 -9.03
CA ALA A 33 -7.03 20.38 -10.09
C ALA A 33 -6.31 20.08 -11.42
N ALA A 34 -5.00 19.85 -11.37
CA ALA A 34 -4.22 19.48 -12.54
C ALA A 34 -4.61 18.09 -13.09
N ALA A 35 -4.88 17.12 -12.22
CA ALA A 35 -5.33 15.79 -12.63
C ALA A 35 -6.69 15.85 -13.34
N LEU A 36 -7.65 16.60 -12.80
CA LEU A 36 -8.97 16.79 -13.41
C LEU A 36 -8.88 17.52 -14.75
N ASP A 37 -8.03 18.55 -14.87
CA ASP A 37 -7.78 19.25 -16.14
C ASP A 37 -7.19 18.33 -17.22
N ARG A 38 -6.24 17.46 -16.85
CA ARG A 38 -5.49 16.62 -17.81
C ARG A 38 -6.13 15.29 -18.14
N LEU A 39 -6.74 14.65 -17.14
CA LEU A 39 -7.28 13.29 -17.26
C LEU A 39 -8.80 13.31 -17.42
N GLY A 40 -9.46 14.36 -16.93
CA GLY A 40 -10.91 14.40 -16.81
C GLY A 40 -11.43 13.62 -15.60
N PRO A 41 -12.70 13.82 -15.23
CA PRO A 41 -13.31 13.14 -14.09
C PRO A 41 -13.60 11.65 -14.34
N ASP A 42 -13.68 11.24 -15.62
CA ASP A 42 -14.02 9.87 -16.04
C ASP A 42 -12.76 9.01 -16.31
N TYR A 43 -11.58 9.48 -15.92
CA TYR A 43 -10.35 8.71 -16.11
C TYR A 43 -10.34 7.47 -15.22
N HIS A 44 -9.98 6.33 -15.82
CA HIS A 44 -9.76 5.07 -15.12
C HIS A 44 -8.32 4.62 -15.31
N PHE A 45 -7.70 4.19 -14.20
CA PHE A 45 -6.44 3.47 -14.28
C PHE A 45 -6.64 2.13 -14.99
N VAL A 46 -5.58 1.65 -15.66
CA VAL A 46 -5.62 0.40 -16.42
C VAL A 46 -4.43 -0.47 -16.04
N THR A 47 -4.72 -1.60 -15.42
CA THR A 47 -3.77 -2.71 -15.27
C THR A 47 -4.05 -3.73 -16.37
N SER A 48 -3.00 -4.11 -17.11
CA SER A 48 -3.11 -5.02 -18.25
C SER A 48 -2.36 -6.30 -18.00
N VAL A 49 -2.80 -7.40 -18.62
CA VAL A 49 -2.08 -8.68 -18.60
C VAL A 49 -1.75 -9.07 -20.04
N TYR A 50 -0.48 -9.34 -20.30
CA TYR A 50 0.05 -9.71 -21.60
C TYR A 50 0.67 -11.11 -21.55
N ALA A 51 0.61 -11.78 -22.70
CA ALA A 51 1.30 -13.04 -22.94
C ALA A 51 1.76 -13.07 -24.41
N PRO A 52 2.78 -13.87 -24.76
CA PRO A 52 3.26 -13.99 -26.15
C PRO A 52 2.18 -14.46 -27.14
N ALA A 53 1.24 -15.27 -26.65
CA ALA A 53 0.10 -15.77 -27.42
C ALA A 53 -1.10 -16.00 -26.48
N ARG A 54 -2.28 -16.22 -27.07
CA ARG A 54 -3.45 -16.71 -26.33
C ARG A 54 -3.18 -18.12 -25.77
N PRO A 55 -3.88 -18.54 -24.70
CA PRO A 55 -3.81 -19.92 -24.22
C PRO A 55 -4.11 -20.92 -25.34
N ASP A 56 -3.39 -22.04 -25.34
CA ASP A 56 -3.70 -23.15 -26.24
C ASP A 56 -5.04 -23.83 -25.88
N ALA A 57 -5.39 -24.91 -26.59
CA ALA A 57 -6.64 -25.64 -26.34
C ALA A 57 -6.73 -26.26 -24.92
N SER A 58 -5.59 -26.46 -24.25
CA SER A 58 -5.52 -26.94 -22.87
C SER A 58 -5.57 -25.80 -21.83
N GLY A 59 -5.51 -24.54 -22.28
CA GLY A 59 -5.40 -23.36 -21.44
C GLY A 59 -3.97 -23.01 -21.04
N THR A 60 -2.96 -23.53 -21.75
CA THR A 60 -1.55 -23.30 -21.44
C THR A 60 -1.00 -22.08 -22.18
N ILE A 61 -0.34 -21.19 -21.45
CA ILE A 61 0.51 -20.12 -21.98
C ILE A 61 1.94 -20.65 -22.09
N HIS A 62 2.47 -20.72 -23.31
CA HIS A 62 3.86 -21.07 -23.58
C HIS A 62 4.75 -19.82 -23.55
N GLY A 63 5.15 -19.41 -22.34
CA GLY A 63 5.97 -18.23 -22.08
C GLY A 63 5.50 -17.49 -20.84
N ASP A 64 6.00 -16.27 -20.68
CA ASP A 64 5.70 -15.45 -19.50
C ASP A 64 4.29 -14.87 -19.55
N LEU A 65 3.73 -14.66 -18.36
CA LEU A 65 2.54 -13.85 -18.14
C LEU A 65 2.98 -12.53 -17.52
N THR A 66 2.85 -11.43 -18.25
CA THR A 66 3.29 -10.10 -17.80
C THR A 66 2.12 -9.26 -17.34
N VAL A 67 2.12 -8.81 -16.09
CA VAL A 67 1.16 -7.83 -15.58
C VAL A 67 1.78 -6.46 -15.64
N TYR A 68 1.17 -5.56 -16.40
CA TYR A 68 1.65 -4.21 -16.63
C TYR A 68 0.79 -3.19 -15.89
N GLY A 69 1.40 -2.54 -14.92
CA GLY A 69 0.74 -1.56 -14.06
C GLY A 69 0.85 -0.13 -14.59
N ARG A 70 -0.17 0.68 -14.33
CA ARG A 70 -0.19 2.12 -14.65
C ARG A 70 -0.57 3.00 -13.45
N GLY A 71 -0.37 2.46 -12.24
CA GLY A 71 -0.55 3.18 -10.97
C GLY A 71 -1.96 3.13 -10.39
N ASP A 72 -2.71 2.06 -10.63
CA ASP A 72 -4.07 1.91 -10.11
C ASP A 72 -4.08 1.72 -8.59
N PRO A 73 -4.50 2.73 -7.79
CA PRO A 73 -4.48 2.61 -6.34
C PRO A 73 -5.62 1.75 -5.79
N SER A 74 -6.58 1.32 -6.63
CA SER A 74 -7.77 0.61 -6.15
C SER A 74 -7.52 -0.83 -5.71
N TYR A 75 -6.32 -1.37 -5.95
CA TYR A 75 -5.86 -2.66 -5.42
C TYR A 75 -5.55 -2.57 -3.91
N ALA A 76 -6.45 -2.04 -3.09
CA ALA A 76 -6.22 -1.83 -1.67
C ALA A 76 -7.49 -2.10 -0.84
N THR A 77 -7.31 -2.70 0.34
CA THR A 77 -8.41 -3.10 1.23
C THR A 77 -9.30 -1.94 1.65
N ARG A 78 -8.75 -0.70 1.72
CA ARG A 78 -9.54 0.50 2.05
C ARG A 78 -10.65 0.83 1.06
N PHE A 79 -10.61 0.27 -0.14
CA PHE A 79 -11.67 0.40 -1.15
C PHE A 79 -12.70 -0.73 -1.10
N ASN A 80 -12.50 -1.74 -0.24
CA ASN A 80 -13.48 -2.78 -0.03
C ASN A 80 -14.73 -2.25 0.68
N PRO A 81 -15.87 -2.94 0.58
CA PRO A 81 -17.04 -2.62 1.39
C PRO A 81 -16.73 -2.61 2.88
N ALA A 82 -17.48 -1.78 3.62
CA ALA A 82 -17.25 -1.62 5.06
C ALA A 82 -17.25 -2.95 5.81
N GLY A 83 -16.19 -3.19 6.59
CA GLY A 83 -16.01 -4.40 7.40
C GLY A 83 -15.33 -5.56 6.66
N ASP A 84 -15.03 -5.41 5.37
CA ASP A 84 -14.26 -6.40 4.64
C ASP A 84 -12.75 -6.15 4.76
N THR A 85 -12.04 -7.14 5.30
CA THR A 85 -10.60 -7.13 5.52
C THR A 85 -9.87 -8.09 4.57
N ASP A 86 -10.52 -8.53 3.50
CA ASP A 86 -9.89 -9.39 2.49
C ASP A 86 -8.93 -8.59 1.59
N TYR A 87 -7.64 -8.69 1.89
CA TYR A 87 -6.57 -8.10 1.09
C TYR A 87 -6.50 -8.65 -0.34
N TYR A 88 -7.08 -9.82 -0.60
CA TYR A 88 -7.02 -10.46 -1.91
C TYR A 88 -8.19 -10.07 -2.81
N ARG A 89 -9.20 -9.32 -2.36
CA ARG A 89 -10.39 -9.03 -3.18
C ARG A 89 -10.06 -8.50 -4.57
N ALA A 90 -9.40 -7.34 -4.66
CA ALA A 90 -9.10 -6.70 -5.94
C ALA A 90 -8.11 -7.50 -6.80
N VAL A 91 -7.10 -8.09 -6.19
CA VAL A 91 -6.11 -8.95 -6.90
C VAL A 91 -6.75 -10.25 -7.37
N GLY A 92 -7.69 -10.80 -6.60
CA GLY A 92 -8.46 -11.98 -6.91
C GLY A 92 -9.42 -11.75 -8.08
N GLU A 93 -10.00 -10.56 -8.21
CA GLU A 93 -10.74 -10.16 -9.41
C GLU A 93 -9.85 -10.16 -10.67
N LEU A 94 -8.61 -9.67 -10.56
CA LEU A 94 -7.64 -9.76 -11.66
C LEU A 94 -7.30 -11.22 -11.99
N ALA A 95 -7.05 -12.06 -10.98
CA ALA A 95 -6.79 -13.49 -11.16
C ALA A 95 -7.97 -14.21 -11.81
N ALA A 96 -9.20 -13.91 -11.39
CA ALA A 96 -10.42 -14.43 -11.97
C ALA A 96 -10.59 -14.02 -13.44
N ASN A 97 -10.22 -12.78 -13.79
CA ASN A 97 -10.23 -12.31 -15.18
C ASN A 97 -9.20 -13.04 -16.05
N ILE A 98 -8.00 -13.32 -15.50
CA ILE A 98 -6.97 -14.13 -16.18
C ILE A 98 -7.48 -15.56 -16.43
N ALA A 99 -8.06 -16.20 -15.42
CA ALA A 99 -8.65 -17.53 -15.55
C ALA A 99 -9.84 -17.54 -16.53
N GLY A 100 -10.69 -16.50 -16.49
CA GLY A 100 -11.82 -16.30 -17.38
C GLY A 100 -11.41 -16.11 -18.85
N ALA A 101 -10.19 -15.64 -19.10
CA ALA A 101 -9.59 -15.60 -20.43
C ALA A 101 -9.11 -16.98 -20.95
N GLY A 102 -9.29 -18.04 -20.16
CA GLY A 102 -8.96 -19.42 -20.51
C GLY A 102 -7.58 -19.89 -20.04
N VAL A 103 -6.84 -19.06 -19.29
CA VAL A 103 -5.52 -19.44 -18.74
C VAL A 103 -5.72 -20.45 -17.62
N ARG A 104 -5.02 -21.59 -17.72
CA ARG A 104 -4.98 -22.67 -16.72
C ARG A 104 -3.57 -23.02 -16.27
N ARG A 105 -2.58 -22.76 -17.14
CA ARG A 105 -1.17 -23.03 -16.86
C ARG A 105 -0.31 -21.97 -17.55
N VAL A 106 0.75 -21.55 -16.87
CA VAL A 106 1.80 -20.70 -17.44
C VAL A 106 3.10 -21.51 -17.36
N GLU A 107 3.81 -21.63 -18.47
CA GLU A 107 5.08 -22.37 -18.56
C GLU A 107 6.32 -21.46 -18.54
N GLY A 108 6.12 -20.15 -18.36
CA GLY A 108 7.16 -19.17 -18.04
C GLY A 108 6.93 -18.52 -16.67
N ASP A 109 7.46 -17.31 -16.51
CA ASP A 109 7.39 -16.54 -15.28
C ASP A 109 6.12 -15.68 -15.20
N LEU A 110 5.72 -15.35 -13.96
CA LEU A 110 4.81 -14.24 -13.71
C LEU A 110 5.65 -12.97 -13.54
N VAL A 111 5.58 -12.07 -14.52
CA VAL A 111 6.40 -10.86 -14.57
C VAL A 111 5.56 -9.64 -14.19
N GLY A 112 6.02 -8.86 -13.20
CA GLY A 112 5.45 -7.54 -12.91
C GLY A 112 6.23 -6.46 -13.67
N ASP A 113 5.57 -5.80 -14.61
CA ASP A 113 6.12 -4.67 -15.35
C ASP A 113 5.60 -3.35 -14.75
N GLU A 114 6.49 -2.63 -14.08
CA GLU A 114 6.22 -1.31 -13.49
C GLU A 114 6.81 -0.14 -14.30
N SER A 115 7.25 -0.39 -15.54
CA SER A 115 7.98 0.59 -16.38
C SER A 115 7.17 1.81 -16.81
N TYR A 116 5.85 1.86 -16.55
CA TYR A 116 5.00 3.01 -16.83
C TYR A 116 5.44 4.26 -16.05
N PHE A 117 5.89 4.08 -14.81
CA PHE A 117 6.47 5.17 -14.03
C PHE A 117 7.98 5.21 -14.22
N GLY A 118 8.49 6.39 -14.59
CA GLY A 118 9.92 6.69 -14.61
C GLY A 118 10.30 7.60 -13.44
N GLY A 119 11.58 7.57 -13.06
CA GLY A 119 12.14 8.42 -12.01
C GLY A 119 12.23 7.73 -10.64
N PRO A 120 12.54 8.50 -9.58
CA PRO A 120 12.68 7.95 -8.23
C PRO A 120 11.35 7.44 -7.66
N ALA A 121 11.38 6.31 -6.96
CA ALA A 121 10.21 5.77 -6.26
C ALA A 121 9.82 6.57 -5.00
N LEU A 122 10.71 7.43 -4.49
CA LEU A 122 10.47 8.25 -3.31
C LEU A 122 10.30 9.73 -3.70
N GLY A 123 9.42 10.43 -2.99
CA GLY A 123 9.20 11.86 -3.19
C GLY A 123 10.44 12.69 -2.83
N ALA A 124 10.71 13.72 -3.64
CA ALA A 124 11.79 14.64 -3.36
C ALA A 124 11.53 15.41 -2.04
N GLY A 125 12.50 15.38 -1.14
CA GLY A 125 12.41 16.07 0.15
C GLY A 125 11.55 15.36 1.21
N TRP A 126 11.16 14.10 0.99
CA TRP A 126 10.56 13.29 2.05
C TRP A 126 11.57 12.99 3.16
N GLU A 127 11.12 13.12 4.40
CA GLU A 127 11.94 12.84 5.57
C GLU A 127 12.14 11.32 5.71
N TRP A 128 13.33 10.92 6.12
CA TRP A 128 13.72 9.51 6.10
C TRP A 128 12.95 8.64 7.10
N ASP A 129 12.47 9.23 8.20
CA ASP A 129 11.70 8.58 9.25
C ASP A 129 10.23 8.36 8.87
N ASP A 130 9.72 9.11 7.89
CA ASP A 130 8.40 8.88 7.27
C ASP A 130 8.39 7.65 6.35
N LEU A 131 9.54 7.30 5.77
CA LEU A 131 9.64 6.28 4.72
C LEU A 131 9.25 4.87 5.18
N GLN A 132 9.23 4.62 6.50
CA GLN A 132 8.75 3.33 7.03
C GLN A 132 7.22 3.21 7.03
N TRP A 133 6.49 4.32 6.96
CA TRP A 133 5.04 4.35 7.11
C TRP A 133 4.34 4.43 5.76
N TRP A 134 3.07 3.99 5.73
CA TRP A 134 2.25 3.95 4.51
C TRP A 134 2.18 5.30 3.75
N TYR A 135 2.20 6.43 4.45
CA TYR A 135 2.14 7.76 3.82
C TYR A 135 3.48 8.21 3.19
N GLY A 136 4.57 7.47 3.44
CA GLY A 136 5.88 7.64 2.84
C GLY A 136 6.34 6.42 2.02
N ALA A 137 5.42 5.52 1.68
CA ALA A 137 5.73 4.31 0.91
C ALA A 137 6.23 4.64 -0.50
N GLU A 138 7.09 3.76 -1.04
CA GLU A 138 7.56 3.86 -2.42
C GLU A 138 6.39 3.89 -3.41
N VAL A 139 6.45 4.81 -4.38
CA VAL A 139 5.51 4.90 -5.50
C VAL A 139 5.88 3.85 -6.54
N SER A 140 4.92 3.04 -6.96
CA SER A 140 5.07 2.04 -8.02
C SER A 140 3.86 2.04 -8.94
N ALA A 141 4.09 1.68 -10.21
CA ALA A 141 3.01 1.51 -11.18
C ALA A 141 2.19 0.23 -10.91
N LEU A 142 2.73 -0.74 -10.18
CA LEU A 142 2.05 -1.92 -9.65
C LEU A 142 1.91 -1.78 -8.14
N THR A 143 0.80 -1.19 -7.70
CA THR A 143 0.53 -0.93 -6.29
C THR A 143 -0.49 -1.89 -5.71
N VAL A 144 -0.29 -2.32 -4.48
CA VAL A 144 -1.27 -3.10 -3.71
C VAL A 144 -1.24 -2.67 -2.25
N ASN A 145 -2.42 -2.54 -1.63
CA ASN A 145 -2.61 -2.18 -0.23
C ASN A 145 -1.77 -0.97 0.21
N ASP A 146 -1.81 0.11 -0.57
CA ASP A 146 -1.03 1.34 -0.34
C ASP A 146 0.48 1.10 -0.22
N ASN A 147 0.98 0.04 -0.88
CA ASN A 147 2.36 -0.40 -0.84
C ASN A 147 2.85 -0.70 0.59
N SER A 148 1.94 -1.21 1.41
CA SER A 148 2.15 -1.43 2.84
C SER A 148 1.50 -2.72 3.33
N VAL A 149 1.94 -3.18 4.51
CA VAL A 149 1.27 -4.23 5.28
C VAL A 149 0.70 -3.64 6.56
N ASP A 150 -0.51 -4.07 6.91
CA ASP A 150 -1.18 -3.75 8.16
C ASP A 150 -0.66 -4.67 9.26
N LEU A 151 0.19 -4.10 10.10
CA LEU A 151 0.79 -4.71 11.28
C LEU A 151 -0.18 -4.61 12.46
N THR A 152 -0.67 -5.75 12.94
CA THR A 152 -1.47 -5.84 14.16
C THR A 152 -0.69 -6.51 15.28
N ILE A 153 -0.59 -5.83 16.42
CA ILE A 153 0.10 -6.27 17.64
C ILE A 153 -0.95 -6.39 18.75
N LYS A 154 -1.05 -7.56 19.38
CA LYS A 154 -1.92 -7.83 20.54
C LYS A 154 -1.11 -8.41 21.69
N PRO A 155 -1.55 -8.26 22.95
CA PRO A 155 -0.84 -8.91 24.04
C PRO A 155 -0.88 -10.43 23.87
N GLY A 156 0.16 -11.09 24.36
CA GLY A 156 0.21 -12.54 24.56
C GLY A 156 -0.79 -13.00 25.63
N ALA A 157 -0.92 -14.31 25.77
CA ALA A 157 -1.93 -14.89 26.67
C ALA A 157 -1.64 -14.62 28.15
N ARG A 158 -0.37 -14.47 28.54
CA ARG A 158 0.07 -14.27 29.93
C ARG A 158 1.14 -13.19 30.01
N VAL A 159 1.26 -12.57 31.19
CA VAL A 159 2.38 -11.66 31.51
C VAL A 159 3.71 -12.40 31.30
N GLY A 160 4.63 -11.76 30.59
CA GLY A 160 5.94 -12.30 30.19
C GLY A 160 5.98 -12.94 28.81
N ASP A 161 4.84 -13.36 28.25
CA ASP A 161 4.75 -13.92 26.89
C ASP A 161 5.05 -12.84 25.84
N PRO A 162 5.65 -13.18 24.68
CA PRO A 162 5.71 -12.25 23.55
C PRO A 162 4.32 -11.78 23.11
N CYS A 163 4.23 -10.61 22.48
CA CYS A 163 2.99 -10.18 21.86
C CYS A 163 2.64 -11.07 20.67
N VAL A 164 1.35 -11.15 20.34
CA VAL A 164 0.88 -11.79 19.11
C VAL A 164 0.93 -10.76 17.99
N ILE A 165 1.83 -10.98 17.03
CA ILE A 165 2.03 -10.10 15.88
C ILE A 165 1.53 -10.77 14.62
N THR A 166 0.74 -10.04 13.84
CA THR A 166 0.19 -10.48 12.55
C THR A 166 0.33 -9.36 11.53
N ILE A 167 0.46 -9.72 10.25
CA ILE A 167 0.48 -8.78 9.13
C ILE A 167 -0.57 -9.15 8.10
N GLY A 168 -1.16 -8.14 7.46
CA GLY A 168 -2.07 -8.28 6.34
C GLY A 168 -1.68 -7.34 5.19
N PRO A 169 -1.59 -7.79 3.94
CA PRO A 169 -1.62 -9.18 3.50
C PRO A 169 -0.44 -10.00 4.07
N ALA A 170 -0.66 -11.28 4.31
CA ALA A 170 0.42 -12.20 4.63
C ALA A 170 1.34 -12.36 3.41
N THR A 171 2.65 -12.20 3.60
CA THR A 171 3.62 -12.20 2.51
C THR A 171 4.99 -12.71 2.96
N PRO A 172 5.70 -13.51 2.13
CA PRO A 172 7.08 -13.91 2.41
C PRO A 172 8.09 -12.74 2.25
N LEU A 173 7.66 -11.61 1.69
CA LEU A 173 8.54 -10.45 1.49
C LEU A 173 8.90 -9.74 2.80
N VAL A 174 8.07 -9.89 3.83
CA VAL A 174 8.23 -9.21 5.12
C VAL A 174 8.71 -10.19 6.17
N THR A 175 9.79 -9.82 6.88
CA THR A 175 10.31 -10.56 8.03
C THR A 175 10.02 -9.78 9.31
N ILE A 176 9.36 -10.41 10.27
CA ILE A 176 9.12 -9.82 11.60
C ILE A 176 10.20 -10.26 12.57
N ILE A 177 10.81 -9.30 13.28
CA ILE A 177 11.67 -9.54 14.44
C ILE A 177 10.91 -9.09 15.69
N ASP A 178 10.40 -10.07 16.44
CA ASP A 178 9.66 -9.82 17.68
C ASP A 178 10.61 -9.76 18.89
N ARG A 179 10.63 -8.60 19.55
CA ARG A 179 11.29 -8.36 20.84
C ARG A 179 10.33 -7.73 21.84
N THR A 180 9.05 -8.06 21.71
CA THR A 180 7.99 -7.56 22.59
C THR A 180 7.79 -8.46 23.80
N ARG A 181 7.14 -7.93 24.84
CA ARG A 181 6.63 -8.70 25.97
C ARG A 181 5.27 -8.19 26.42
N THR A 182 4.47 -9.10 26.93
CA THR A 182 3.18 -8.79 27.54
C THR A 182 3.40 -8.43 28.99
N GLU A 183 2.81 -7.32 29.43
CA GLU A 183 3.03 -6.77 30.75
C GLU A 183 1.78 -6.85 31.64
N VAL A 184 1.96 -6.58 32.93
CA VAL A 184 0.86 -6.61 33.89
C VAL A 184 -0.29 -5.67 33.50
N ARG A 185 -1.49 -6.02 33.97
CA ARG A 185 -2.70 -5.21 33.81
C ARG A 185 -2.46 -3.76 34.24
N GLY A 186 -2.93 -2.81 33.43
CA GLY A 186 -2.88 -1.38 33.76
C GLY A 186 -1.49 -0.73 33.67
N ALA A 187 -0.47 -1.44 33.20
CA ALA A 187 0.80 -0.83 32.80
C ALA A 187 0.59 0.13 31.61
N THR A 188 1.56 1.00 31.35
CA THR A 188 1.57 1.83 30.14
C THR A 188 2.12 1.01 28.97
N ARG A 189 1.47 1.08 27.81
CA ARG A 189 2.01 0.52 26.56
C ARG A 189 3.23 1.30 26.11
N GLU A 190 4.34 0.61 25.88
CA GLU A 190 5.58 1.18 25.35
C GLU A 190 6.02 0.34 24.16
N LEU A 191 5.63 0.72 22.95
CA LEU A 191 6.01 -0.01 21.73
C LEU A 191 6.81 0.86 20.79
N SER A 192 7.78 0.24 20.12
CA SER A 192 8.53 0.81 19.02
C SER A 192 8.50 -0.14 17.84
N VAL A 193 8.11 0.39 16.68
CA VAL A 193 8.16 -0.29 15.39
C VAL A 193 9.24 0.39 14.57
N ASN A 194 10.15 -0.40 14.00
CA ASN A 194 11.25 0.11 13.19
C ASN A 194 11.44 -0.76 11.95
N ARG A 195 11.29 -0.15 10.77
CA ARG A 195 11.70 -0.73 9.49
C ARG A 195 12.86 0.10 8.92
N PRO A 196 14.10 -0.42 8.90
CA PRO A 196 15.22 0.29 8.30
C PRO A 196 14.98 0.60 6.81
N LEU A 197 15.57 1.70 6.34
CA LEU A 197 15.44 2.16 4.95
C LEU A 197 15.75 1.05 3.93
N GLY A 198 14.87 0.91 2.94
CA GLY A 198 15.00 -0.06 1.87
C GLY A 198 14.84 -1.55 2.27
N GLN A 199 14.63 -1.86 3.56
CA GLN A 199 14.48 -3.24 4.04
C GLN A 199 13.01 -3.63 4.20
N ASN A 200 12.71 -4.93 4.12
CA ASN A 200 11.41 -5.49 4.48
C ASN A 200 11.47 -6.29 5.79
N THR A 201 12.45 -5.95 6.65
CA THR A 201 12.53 -6.49 8.02
C THR A 201 11.94 -5.46 8.97
N ILE A 202 10.90 -5.83 9.70
CA ILE A 202 10.22 -4.98 10.68
C ILE A 202 10.58 -5.51 12.06
N GLU A 203 11.30 -4.69 12.84
CA GLU A 203 11.61 -4.99 14.23
C GLU A 203 10.62 -4.29 15.16
N ILE A 204 10.08 -5.04 16.11
CA ILE A 204 9.08 -4.56 17.06
C ILE A 204 9.60 -4.84 18.46
N ARG A 205 9.67 -3.79 19.28
CA ARG A 205 10.25 -3.83 20.64
C ARG A 205 9.29 -3.20 21.64
N GLY A 206 9.43 -3.64 22.89
CA GLY A 206 8.81 -3.00 24.04
C GLY A 206 7.72 -3.86 24.70
N THR A 207 6.75 -3.22 25.34
CA THR A 207 5.76 -3.89 26.19
C THR A 207 4.33 -3.46 25.90
N MET A 208 3.40 -4.40 26.06
CA MET A 208 1.96 -4.17 25.95
C MET A 208 1.23 -4.82 27.14
N PRO A 209 0.38 -4.09 27.88
CA PRO A 209 -0.40 -4.66 28.97
C PRO A 209 -1.29 -5.81 28.50
N VAL A 210 -1.47 -6.83 29.33
CA VAL A 210 -2.32 -8.01 29.01
C VAL A 210 -3.79 -7.64 28.70
N ASP A 211 -4.26 -6.48 29.17
CA ASP A 211 -5.61 -5.97 28.92
C ASP A 211 -5.70 -4.86 27.86
N ASP A 212 -4.61 -4.63 27.12
CA ASP A 212 -4.60 -3.72 25.97
C ASP A 212 -5.46 -4.28 24.83
N ARG A 213 -6.10 -3.37 24.07
CA ARG A 213 -6.95 -3.74 22.92
C ARG A 213 -6.12 -4.12 21.69
N GLY A 214 -4.82 -3.82 21.71
CA GLY A 214 -3.91 -3.98 20.60
C GLY A 214 -3.64 -2.68 19.87
N LEU A 215 -2.71 -2.76 18.92
CA LEU A 215 -2.30 -1.71 18.02
C LEU A 215 -2.38 -2.23 16.58
N THR A 216 -2.89 -1.43 15.67
CA THR A 216 -2.82 -1.68 14.24
C THR A 216 -2.19 -0.46 13.58
N GLU A 217 -1.14 -0.67 12.79
CA GLU A 217 -0.42 0.35 12.02
C GLU A 217 -0.10 -0.19 10.63
N SER A 218 0.07 0.67 9.64
CA SER A 218 0.46 0.25 8.28
C SER A 218 1.91 0.62 7.99
N VAL A 219 2.73 -0.40 7.69
CA VAL A 219 4.18 -0.28 7.48
C VAL A 219 4.49 -0.48 6.00
N ALA A 220 5.20 0.47 5.40
CA ALA A 220 5.57 0.44 3.99
C ALA A 220 6.45 -0.78 3.65
N VAL A 221 6.31 -1.27 2.42
CA VAL A 221 7.11 -2.36 1.85
C VAL A 221 8.01 -1.79 0.75
N SER A 222 9.31 -2.07 0.85
CA SER A 222 10.31 -1.79 -0.19
C SER A 222 10.08 -2.70 -1.40
N ARG A 223 10.17 -2.12 -2.60
CA ARG A 223 9.85 -2.74 -3.90
C ARG A 223 8.42 -3.31 -3.95
N PRO A 224 7.39 -2.45 -3.82
CA PRO A 224 6.01 -2.89 -3.67
C PRO A 224 5.42 -3.60 -4.91
N ALA A 225 5.99 -3.43 -6.10
CA ALA A 225 5.62 -4.25 -7.27
C ALA A 225 5.79 -5.76 -7.00
N LEU A 226 6.77 -6.15 -6.17
CA LEU A 226 6.91 -7.54 -5.73
C LEU A 226 5.79 -8.00 -4.81
N LEU A 227 5.27 -7.10 -3.97
CA LEU A 227 4.11 -7.41 -3.13
C LEU A 227 2.89 -7.69 -4.00
N PHE A 228 2.65 -6.83 -5.00
CA PHE A 228 1.59 -7.03 -5.98
C PHE A 228 1.71 -8.39 -6.68
N THR A 229 2.89 -8.70 -7.26
CA THR A 229 3.07 -9.94 -8.01
C THR A 229 3.04 -11.18 -7.12
N THR A 230 3.50 -11.08 -5.88
CA THR A 230 3.41 -12.17 -4.89
C THR A 230 1.95 -12.49 -4.55
N MET A 231 1.14 -11.47 -4.31
CA MET A 231 -0.29 -11.66 -4.05
C MET A 231 -1.01 -12.20 -5.28
N LEU A 232 -0.70 -11.69 -6.47
CA LEU A 232 -1.30 -12.20 -7.70
C LEU A 232 -0.91 -13.66 -7.94
N ARG A 233 0.34 -14.03 -7.69
CA ARG A 233 0.80 -15.42 -7.79
C ARG A 233 -0.04 -16.33 -6.87
N THR A 234 -0.21 -15.93 -5.61
CA THR A 234 -1.03 -16.68 -4.65
C THR A 234 -2.50 -16.75 -5.07
N ALA A 235 -3.06 -15.70 -5.68
CA ALA A 235 -4.44 -15.70 -6.17
C ALA A 235 -4.66 -16.57 -7.43
N LEU A 236 -3.59 -16.91 -8.15
CA LEU A 236 -3.62 -17.77 -9.34
C LEU A 236 -3.41 -19.26 -9.03
N GLU A 237 -2.94 -19.59 -7.81
CA GLU A 237 -2.71 -20.97 -7.32
C GLU A 237 -3.97 -21.56 -6.66
#